data_AF-A0A4U1INY0-F1
#
_entry.id   AF-A0A4U1INY0-F1
#
_cell.length_a   1.000
_cell.length_b   1.000
_cell.length_c   1.000
_cell.angle_alpha   90.00
_cell.angle_beta   90.00
_cell.angle_gamma   90.00
#
_symmetry.space_group_name_H-M   'P 1'
#
loop_
_entity.id
_entity.type
_entity.pdbx_description
1 polymer ?
#
loop_
_entity_poly.entity_id
_entity_poly.type
_entity_poly.pdbx_seq_one_letter_code
_entity_poly.pdbx_strand_id
1 'polypeptide(L)'
;MASELRCHAIVVRSHGVGEVLPWPHWRGALFSEEARADFVPPSSPTHPYRREEGFRTITLTGAMDPLEVGTVMAAIAMYGFGTDDELEPTAEAVARRLLSEEKVVVAGGIEITCGGALVLAPECCTGLESWRAWITFAEGGPPPWGGHDPTPYIARLDTGLLALGYHEKKEAAIEVAPAVLRAALAEVEAEVAGFAALLERWAETYVPTMAAALFDKLASDLSLRAPP
;
A
#
# COMPACT_ATOMS: atom_id res chain seq x y z
N MET A 1 20.05 -20.24 1.05
CA MET A 1 19.37 -19.55 2.16
C MET A 1 18.24 -18.66 1.60
N ALA A 2 17.38 -19.20 0.73
CA ALA A 2 16.44 -18.42 -0.08
C ALA A 2 14.97 -18.87 0.10
N SER A 3 14.69 -19.76 1.05
CA SER A 3 13.35 -20.31 1.31
C SER A 3 12.49 -19.42 2.22
N GLU A 4 13.02 -18.31 2.72
CA GLU A 4 12.37 -17.45 3.73
C GLU A 4 12.12 -16.02 3.25
N LEU A 5 12.33 -15.72 1.96
CA LEU A 5 11.99 -14.42 1.39
C LEU A 5 10.46 -14.27 1.36
N ARG A 6 9.96 -13.13 1.82
CA ARG A 6 8.56 -12.71 1.70
C ARG A 6 8.49 -11.30 1.19
N CYS A 7 7.47 -11.05 0.36
CA CYS A 7 7.16 -9.73 -0.16
C CYS A 7 5.73 -9.38 0.24
N HIS A 8 5.50 -8.10 0.54
CA HIS A 8 4.19 -7.59 0.93
C HIS A 8 3.91 -6.30 0.17
N ALA A 9 2.71 -6.16 -0.42
CA ALA A 9 2.26 -4.87 -0.91
C ALA A 9 1.84 -4.01 0.29
N ILE A 10 2.41 -2.82 0.39
CA ILE A 10 2.20 -1.92 1.52
C ILE A 10 1.67 -0.58 1.04
N VAL A 11 0.74 0.00 1.80
CA VAL A 11 0.41 1.42 1.77
C VAL A 11 1.07 2.11 2.96
N VAL A 12 1.77 3.21 2.70
CA VAL A 12 2.48 4.04 3.69
C VAL A 12 1.65 5.28 3.96
N ARG A 13 1.44 5.59 5.24
CA ARG A 13 0.76 6.79 5.73
C ARG A 13 1.75 7.68 6.47
N SER A 14 1.86 8.95 6.06
CA SER A 14 2.67 9.96 6.75
C SER A 14 2.00 10.44 8.04
N HIS A 15 2.81 10.75 9.06
CA HIS A 15 2.36 11.14 10.40
C HIS A 15 1.42 12.36 10.44
N GLY A 16 1.57 13.32 9.50
CA GLY A 16 0.77 14.56 9.48
C GLY A 16 -0.74 14.33 9.26
N VAL A 17 -1.10 13.16 8.73
CA VAL A 17 -2.50 12.76 8.50
C VAL A 17 -3.26 12.47 9.80
N GLY A 18 -2.56 12.30 10.93
CA GLY A 18 -3.19 12.12 12.24
C GLY A 18 -3.53 13.42 12.97
N GLU A 19 -2.88 14.53 12.61
CA GLU A 19 -2.99 15.81 13.35
C GLU A 19 -3.92 16.82 12.68
N VAL A 20 -4.08 16.76 11.35
CA VAL A 20 -4.92 17.70 10.58
C VAL A 20 -6.42 17.40 10.70
N LEU A 21 -6.80 16.17 11.09
CA LEU A 21 -8.19 15.80 11.32
C LEU A 21 -8.30 15.01 12.63
N PRO A 22 -9.00 15.51 13.65
CA PRO A 22 -9.35 14.67 14.80
C PRO A 22 -10.24 13.55 14.26
N TRP A 23 -9.69 12.35 14.16
CA TRP A 23 -10.45 11.13 13.86
C TRP A 23 -11.51 10.96 14.94
N PRO A 24 -12.78 11.25 14.61
CA PRO A 24 -13.74 10.17 14.41
C PRO A 24 -14.62 10.49 13.18
N HIS A 25 -15.38 9.52 12.65
CA HIS A 25 -16.45 9.76 11.68
C HIS A 25 -16.05 10.48 10.36
N TRP A 26 -16.02 9.72 9.26
CA TRP A 26 -16.71 10.21 8.06
C TRP A 26 -18.13 10.57 8.50
N ARG A 27 -18.44 11.86 8.70
CA ARG A 27 -19.61 12.35 9.45
C ARG A 27 -20.98 12.05 8.79
N GLY A 28 -21.02 11.19 7.78
CA GLY A 28 -22.24 10.74 7.12
C GLY A 28 -22.22 9.31 6.57
N ALA A 29 -21.13 8.54 6.70
CA ALA A 29 -21.05 7.16 6.20
C ALA A 29 -21.14 6.15 7.35
N LEU A 30 -22.27 6.20 8.03
CA LEU A 30 -22.89 5.21 8.95
C LEU A 30 -22.01 4.13 9.60
N PHE A 31 -21.69 4.35 10.87
CA PHE A 31 -21.92 3.37 11.95
C PHE A 31 -22.81 4.02 13.00
N SER A 32 -23.71 3.26 13.63
CA SER A 32 -24.40 3.72 14.86
C SER A 32 -23.37 4.03 15.95
N GLU A 33 -23.72 4.82 16.97
CA GLU A 33 -22.82 5.03 18.12
C GLU A 33 -22.35 3.72 18.78
N GLU A 34 -23.19 2.69 18.72
CA GLU A 34 -22.91 1.34 19.23
C GLU A 34 -21.80 0.64 18.43
N ALA A 35 -21.81 0.73 17.09
CA ALA A 35 -20.77 0.17 16.25
C ALA A 35 -19.45 0.99 16.27
N ARG A 36 -19.47 2.22 16.83
CA ARG A 36 -18.24 2.98 17.15
C ARG A 36 -17.55 2.44 18.39
N ALA A 37 -18.26 1.76 19.29
CA ALA A 37 -17.70 1.19 20.53
C ALA A 37 -16.90 -0.09 20.26
N ASP A 38 -17.25 -0.82 19.20
CA ASP A 38 -16.51 -2.01 18.73
C ASP A 38 -15.26 -1.65 17.91
N PHE A 39 -15.06 -0.36 17.59
CA PHE A 39 -13.93 0.09 16.78
C PHE A 39 -12.67 0.19 17.63
N VAL A 40 -11.67 -0.63 17.31
CA VAL A 40 -10.40 -0.56 18.03
C VAL A 40 -9.62 0.67 17.53
N PRO A 41 -9.26 1.62 18.40
CA PRO A 41 -8.50 2.79 17.97
C PRO A 41 -7.17 2.35 17.34
N PRO A 42 -6.51 3.18 16.52
CA PRO A 42 -5.21 2.89 15.91
C PRO A 42 -4.06 2.61 16.91
N SER A 43 -4.35 2.69 18.21
CA SER A 43 -3.49 2.30 19.33
C SER A 43 -3.80 0.90 19.90
N SER A 44 -4.79 0.21 19.36
CA SER A 44 -5.18 -1.11 19.83
C SER A 44 -4.26 -2.19 19.23
N PRO A 45 -3.73 -3.11 20.05
CA PRO A 45 -2.82 -4.16 19.63
C PRO A 45 -3.47 -5.25 18.75
N THR A 46 -4.75 -5.13 18.38
CA THR A 46 -5.50 -6.11 17.58
C THR A 46 -5.60 -5.79 16.09
N HIS A 47 -5.14 -4.61 15.66
CA HIS A 47 -5.15 -4.21 14.26
C HIS A 47 -3.75 -4.44 13.66
N PRO A 48 -3.60 -4.90 12.39
CA PRO A 48 -2.32 -5.34 11.78
C PRO A 48 -1.22 -4.27 11.58
N TYR A 49 -1.21 -3.21 12.39
CA TYR A 49 -0.25 -2.11 12.36
C TYR A 49 1.16 -2.52 12.82
N ARG A 50 2.21 -2.09 12.10
CA ARG A 50 3.59 -2.01 12.61
C ARG A 50 3.97 -0.55 12.89
N ARG A 51 4.63 -0.31 14.03
CA ARG A 51 4.82 1.03 14.65
C ARG A 51 6.27 1.51 14.65
N GLU A 52 7.10 1.07 13.73
CA GLU A 52 8.51 1.47 13.74
C GLU A 52 8.72 2.74 12.88
N GLU A 53 9.00 3.84 13.59
CA GLU A 53 9.49 5.15 13.16
C GLU A 53 8.75 5.89 12.02
N GLY A 54 8.10 7.01 12.37
CA GLY A 54 7.80 8.10 11.41
C GLY A 54 6.63 7.86 10.43
N PHE A 55 6.41 6.61 10.06
CA PHE A 55 5.44 6.20 9.05
C PHE A 55 4.61 5.04 9.57
N ARG A 56 3.32 5.02 9.20
CA ARG A 56 2.42 3.93 9.51
C ARG A 56 2.16 3.13 8.25
N THR A 57 2.39 1.83 8.28
CA THR A 57 2.21 0.95 7.12
C THR A 57 0.96 0.08 7.26
N ILE A 58 0.33 -0.22 6.13
CA ILE A 58 -0.81 -1.14 6.01
C ILE A 58 -0.45 -2.18 4.96
N THR A 59 -0.38 -3.45 5.35
CA THR A 59 -0.21 -4.55 4.40
C THR A 59 -1.52 -4.87 3.70
N LEU A 60 -1.49 -4.87 2.37
CA LEU A 60 -2.64 -5.26 1.56
C LEU A 60 -2.74 -6.79 1.51
N THR A 61 -3.90 -7.31 1.91
CA THR A 61 -4.20 -8.75 1.83
C THR A 61 -5.63 -8.99 1.32
N GLY A 62 -5.88 -10.17 0.78
CA GLY A 62 -7.20 -10.65 0.41
C GLY A 62 -8.08 -11.07 1.59
N ALA A 63 -7.56 -10.99 2.81
CA ALA A 63 -8.27 -11.31 4.05
C ALA A 63 -8.67 -10.07 4.86
N MET A 64 -8.47 -8.86 4.32
CA MET A 64 -8.82 -7.62 4.99
C MET A 64 -10.33 -7.53 5.23
N ASP A 65 -10.73 -7.02 6.38
CA ASP A 65 -12.12 -6.70 6.66
C ASP A 65 -12.54 -5.37 5.98
N PRO A 66 -13.85 -5.07 5.89
CA PRO A 66 -14.31 -3.83 5.26
C PRO A 66 -13.78 -2.53 5.90
N LEU A 67 -13.44 -2.55 7.18
CA LEU A 67 -12.89 -1.39 7.90
C LEU A 67 -11.43 -1.16 7.53
N GLU A 68 -10.66 -2.22 7.39
CA GLU A 68 -9.28 -2.17 6.94
C GLU A 68 -9.19 -1.66 5.49
N VAL A 69 -10.10 -2.11 4.61
CA VAL A 69 -10.25 -1.56 3.25
C VAL A 69 -10.59 -0.08 3.29
N GLY A 70 -11.52 0.33 4.16
CA GLY A 70 -11.86 1.74 4.37
C GLY A 70 -10.66 2.58 4.85
N THR A 71 -9.76 1.98 5.63
CA THR A 71 -8.53 2.64 6.08
C THR A 71 -7.55 2.85 4.94
N VAL A 72 -7.40 1.88 4.03
CA VAL A 72 -6.63 2.04 2.80
C VAL A 72 -7.24 3.13 1.91
N MET A 73 -8.57 3.15 1.76
CA MET A 73 -9.27 4.18 1.00
C MET A 73 -9.07 5.58 1.59
N ALA A 74 -9.04 5.71 2.91
CA ALA A 74 -8.71 6.97 3.55
C ALA A 74 -7.26 7.38 3.26
N ALA A 75 -6.30 6.45 3.29
CA ALA A 75 -4.91 6.75 2.95
C ALA A 75 -4.75 7.20 1.49
N ILE A 76 -5.43 6.53 0.56
CA ILE A 76 -5.46 6.89 -0.88
C ILE A 76 -6.07 8.27 -1.06
N ALA A 77 -7.26 8.50 -0.48
CA ALA A 77 -7.92 9.79 -0.57
C ALA A 77 -6.98 10.88 -0.08
N MET A 78 -6.45 10.76 1.13
CA MET A 78 -5.64 11.81 1.74
C MET A 78 -4.27 12.04 1.08
N TYR A 79 -3.82 11.14 0.21
CA TYR A 79 -2.56 11.31 -0.49
C TYR A 79 -2.70 12.39 -1.58
N GLY A 80 -2.00 13.51 -1.38
CA GLY A 80 -2.10 14.69 -2.27
C GLY A 80 -2.98 15.83 -1.72
N PHE A 81 -3.46 15.71 -0.49
CA PHE A 81 -4.15 16.81 0.19
C PHE A 81 -3.19 17.90 0.68
N GLY A 82 -3.51 19.15 0.36
CA GLY A 82 -2.99 20.30 1.10
C GLY A 82 -3.68 20.40 2.47
N THR A 83 -3.01 20.96 3.47
CA THR A 83 -3.59 21.17 4.81
C THR A 83 -4.80 22.10 4.80
N ASP A 84 -4.97 22.87 3.71
CA ASP A 84 -5.97 23.92 3.56
C ASP A 84 -7.14 23.48 2.65
N ASP A 85 -7.13 22.24 2.15
CA ASP A 85 -8.21 21.70 1.32
C ASP A 85 -9.44 21.38 2.18
N GLU A 86 -10.52 22.15 2.03
CA GLU A 86 -11.82 21.80 2.61
C GLU A 86 -12.41 20.61 1.85
N LEU A 87 -12.44 19.45 2.51
CA LEU A 87 -13.11 18.28 1.98
C LEU A 87 -14.51 18.17 2.58
N GLU A 88 -15.52 18.06 1.71
CA GLU A 88 -16.80 17.52 2.13
C GLU A 88 -16.59 16.07 2.62
N PRO A 89 -16.89 15.74 3.89
CA PRO A 89 -16.49 14.47 4.49
C PRO A 89 -17.49 13.34 4.17
N THR A 90 -17.85 13.19 2.89
CA THR A 90 -18.75 12.14 2.40
C THR A 90 -18.03 11.18 1.46
N ALA A 91 -18.47 9.92 1.47
CA ALA A 91 -17.94 8.88 0.59
C ALA A 91 -18.06 9.26 -0.89
N GLU A 92 -19.19 9.85 -1.24
CA GLU A 92 -19.45 10.28 -2.59
C GLU A 92 -18.57 11.45 -3.04
N ALA A 93 -18.32 12.44 -2.18
CA ALA A 93 -17.45 13.56 -2.50
C ALA A 93 -16.00 13.09 -2.70
N VAL A 94 -15.52 12.19 -1.84
CA VAL A 94 -14.21 11.54 -1.98
C VAL A 94 -14.12 10.77 -3.30
N ALA A 95 -15.13 9.93 -3.60
CA ALA A 95 -15.16 9.18 -4.84
C ALA A 95 -15.17 10.09 -6.08
N ARG A 96 -16.01 11.14 -6.09
CA ARG A 96 -16.05 12.13 -7.18
C ARG A 96 -14.70 12.82 -7.38
N ARG A 97 -14.01 13.17 -6.29
CA ARG A 97 -12.67 13.75 -6.37
C ARG A 97 -11.67 12.76 -6.95
N LEU A 98 -11.59 11.56 -6.39
CA LEU A 98 -10.68 10.52 -6.90
C LEU A 98 -10.92 10.28 -8.39
N LEU A 99 -12.19 10.27 -8.83
CA LEU A 99 -12.57 10.17 -10.23
C LEU A 99 -12.12 11.36 -11.11
N SER A 100 -11.98 12.54 -10.52
CA SER A 100 -11.52 13.75 -11.23
C SER A 100 -10.01 13.89 -11.33
N GLU A 101 -9.24 13.16 -10.51
CA GLU A 101 -7.77 13.17 -10.58
C GLU A 101 -7.30 12.57 -11.91
N GLU A 102 -6.25 13.13 -12.52
CA GLU A 102 -5.65 12.55 -13.72
C GLU A 102 -5.12 11.15 -13.41
N LYS A 103 -4.40 11.01 -12.28
CA LYS A 103 -3.87 9.75 -11.79
C LYS A 103 -3.90 9.70 -10.27
N VAL A 104 -4.50 8.66 -9.71
CA VAL A 104 -4.46 8.38 -8.28
C VAL A 104 -3.15 7.68 -7.94
N VAL A 105 -2.45 8.21 -6.94
CA VAL A 105 -1.23 7.61 -6.38
C VAL A 105 -1.37 7.54 -4.87
N VAL A 106 -0.63 6.65 -4.23
CA VAL A 106 -0.56 6.58 -2.76
C VAL A 106 0.83 6.11 -2.38
N ALA A 107 1.42 6.69 -1.33
CA ALA A 107 2.68 6.21 -0.82
C ALA A 107 2.59 4.73 -0.45
N GLY A 108 3.60 3.95 -0.81
CA GLY A 108 3.55 2.51 -0.74
C GLY A 108 4.51 1.81 -1.69
N GLY A 109 4.33 0.50 -1.83
CA GLY A 109 5.16 -0.32 -2.71
C GLY A 109 5.33 -1.73 -2.15
N ILE A 110 6.54 -2.27 -2.27
CA ILE A 110 6.86 -3.62 -1.81
C ILE A 110 7.76 -3.55 -0.57
N GLU A 111 7.31 -4.15 0.52
CA GLU A 111 8.15 -4.51 1.66
C GLU A 111 8.72 -5.90 1.44
N ILE A 112 9.99 -6.10 1.80
CA ILE A 112 10.71 -7.36 1.67
C ILE A 112 11.24 -7.75 3.03
N THR A 113 10.95 -8.98 3.44
CA THR A 113 11.52 -9.60 4.64
C THR A 113 12.24 -10.90 4.28
N CYS A 114 13.24 -11.27 5.08
CA CYS A 114 13.95 -12.54 4.95
C CYS A 114 14.19 -13.13 6.34
N GLY A 115 13.72 -14.35 6.58
CA GLY A 115 13.82 -14.98 7.90
C GLY A 115 13.10 -14.20 9.00
N GLY A 116 12.05 -13.45 8.63
CA GLY A 116 11.29 -12.57 9.53
C GLY A 116 11.93 -11.20 9.79
N ALA A 117 13.15 -10.95 9.33
CA ALA A 117 13.81 -9.65 9.44
C ALA A 117 13.45 -8.74 8.25
N LEU A 118 13.28 -7.44 8.52
CA LEU A 118 13.07 -6.43 7.48
C LEU A 118 14.34 -6.24 6.66
N VAL A 119 14.21 -6.33 5.33
CA VAL A 119 15.29 -6.12 4.36
C VAL A 119 15.13 -4.76 3.69
N LEU A 120 13.91 -4.47 3.24
CA LEU A 120 13.53 -3.24 2.55
C LEU A 120 12.07 -2.91 2.87
N ALA A 121 11.77 -1.65 3.13
CA ALA A 121 10.41 -1.13 3.20
C ALA A 121 10.22 -0.04 2.14
N PRO A 122 9.00 0.14 1.60
CA PRO A 122 8.71 1.28 0.75
C PRO A 122 8.65 2.55 1.59
N GLU A 123 9.27 3.61 1.08
CA GLU A 123 9.27 4.93 1.71
C GLU A 123 8.08 5.78 1.22
N CYS A 124 7.81 6.90 1.90
CA CYS A 124 6.71 7.80 1.54
C CYS A 124 6.81 8.42 0.14
N CYS A 125 8.02 8.43 -0.44
CA CYS A 125 8.27 8.92 -1.79
C CYS A 125 7.90 7.88 -2.85
N THR A 126 7.88 6.60 -2.51
CA THR A 126 7.55 5.52 -3.44
C THR A 126 6.04 5.30 -3.46
N GLY A 127 5.48 5.09 -4.65
CA GLY A 127 4.06 4.88 -4.82
C GLY A 127 3.68 3.41 -5.00
N LEU A 128 2.54 3.01 -4.42
CA LEU A 128 1.98 1.67 -4.61
C LEU A 128 1.82 1.35 -6.10
N GLU A 129 1.44 2.30 -6.94
CA GLU A 129 1.23 2.10 -8.38
C GLU A 129 2.44 1.52 -9.12
N SER A 130 3.64 1.65 -8.54
CA SER A 130 4.89 1.16 -9.12
C SER A 130 5.27 -0.24 -8.67
N TRP A 131 4.44 -0.93 -7.88
CA TRP A 131 4.77 -2.24 -7.29
C TRP A 131 5.12 -3.32 -8.34
N ARG A 132 4.53 -3.26 -9.54
CA ARG A 132 4.83 -4.19 -10.65
C ARG A 132 6.24 -4.04 -11.22
N ALA A 133 6.91 -2.91 -10.98
CA ALA A 133 8.31 -2.73 -11.38
C ALA A 133 9.23 -3.76 -10.69
N TRP A 134 8.85 -4.27 -9.52
CA TRP A 134 9.56 -5.36 -8.85
C TRP A 134 9.48 -6.70 -9.62
N ILE A 135 8.33 -6.99 -10.25
CA ILE A 135 8.18 -8.16 -11.12
C ILE A 135 9.06 -8.01 -12.35
N THR A 136 8.98 -6.84 -13.00
CA THR A 136 9.81 -6.51 -14.17
C THR A 136 11.30 -6.64 -13.85
N PHE A 137 11.73 -6.17 -12.67
CA PHE A 137 13.10 -6.32 -12.21
C PHE A 137 13.50 -7.78 -11.99
N ALA A 138 12.65 -8.58 -11.35
CA ALA A 138 12.90 -10.01 -11.17
C ALA A 138 13.03 -10.75 -12.53
N GLU A 139 12.33 -10.28 -13.56
CA GLU A 139 12.31 -10.86 -14.91
C GLU A 139 13.43 -10.33 -15.84
N GLY A 140 14.33 -9.48 -15.34
CA GLY A 140 15.49 -8.99 -16.08
C GLY A 140 15.44 -7.52 -16.49
N GLY A 141 14.37 -6.81 -16.14
CA GLY A 141 14.25 -5.37 -16.32
C GLY A 141 15.12 -4.55 -15.36
N PRO A 142 15.03 -3.21 -15.43
CA PRO A 142 15.78 -2.31 -14.59
C PRO A 142 15.33 -2.38 -13.11
N PRO A 143 16.19 -1.99 -12.15
CA PRO A 143 15.80 -1.91 -10.75
C PRO A 143 14.66 -0.89 -10.55
N PRO A 144 13.64 -1.20 -9.74
CA PRO A 144 12.60 -0.25 -9.39
C PRO A 144 13.20 0.88 -8.56
N TRP A 145 12.56 2.05 -8.62
CA TRP A 145 12.88 3.11 -7.67
C TRP A 145 12.32 2.74 -6.29
N GLY A 146 13.21 2.64 -5.31
CA GLY A 146 12.85 2.24 -3.95
C GLY A 146 12.48 3.39 -3.01
N GLY A 147 12.81 4.63 -3.37
CA GLY A 147 12.63 5.80 -2.51
C GLY A 147 13.91 6.65 -2.44
N HIS A 148 13.89 7.68 -1.58
CA HIS A 148 15.00 8.63 -1.44
C HIS A 148 15.90 8.32 -0.24
N ASP A 149 15.42 8.46 0.99
CA ASP A 149 16.24 8.34 2.21
C ASP A 149 15.43 7.60 3.30
N PRO A 150 15.98 6.54 3.94
CA PRO A 150 17.25 5.88 3.61
C PRO A 150 17.23 5.30 2.19
N THR A 151 18.32 5.44 1.42
CA THR A 151 18.30 5.09 -0.01
C THR A 151 18.33 3.57 -0.22
N PRO A 152 17.31 2.95 -0.82
CA PRO A 152 17.33 1.52 -1.09
C PRO A 152 18.41 1.14 -2.10
N TYR A 153 19.22 0.15 -1.74
CA TYR A 153 20.17 -0.51 -2.62
C TYR A 153 19.48 -1.69 -3.30
N ILE A 154 19.11 -1.48 -4.55
CA ILE A 154 18.43 -2.48 -5.40
C ILE A 154 19.25 -2.61 -6.67
N ALA A 155 19.96 -3.74 -6.82
CA ALA A 155 20.89 -3.92 -7.93
C ALA A 155 20.89 -5.36 -8.45
N ARG A 156 21.20 -5.50 -9.74
CA ARG A 156 21.58 -6.79 -10.33
C ARG A 156 23.09 -6.87 -10.38
N LEU A 157 23.64 -7.92 -9.77
CA LEU A 157 25.07 -8.17 -9.73
C LEU A 157 25.53 -8.88 -11.01
N ASP A 158 26.83 -8.82 -11.29
CA ASP A 158 27.44 -9.54 -12.43
C ASP A 158 27.27 -11.06 -12.36
N THR A 159 27.06 -11.59 -11.15
CA THR A 159 26.74 -13.01 -10.90
C THR A 159 25.33 -13.39 -11.35
N GLY A 160 24.49 -12.42 -11.71
CA GLY A 160 23.07 -12.60 -12.04
C GLY A 160 22.13 -12.58 -10.83
N LEU A 161 22.67 -12.55 -9.60
CA LEU A 161 21.90 -12.39 -8.37
C LEU A 161 21.40 -10.95 -8.21
N LEU A 162 20.34 -10.78 -7.41
CA LEU A 162 19.80 -9.49 -7.03
C LEU A 162 20.28 -9.14 -5.62
N ALA A 163 20.89 -7.97 -5.46
CA ALA A 163 21.23 -7.42 -4.16
C ALA A 163 20.11 -6.48 -3.68
N LEU A 164 19.61 -6.75 -2.47
CA LEU A 164 18.49 -6.01 -1.85
C LEU A 164 18.89 -5.58 -0.43
N GLY A 165 18.86 -4.27 -0.16
CA GLY A 165 19.16 -3.69 1.15
C GLY A 165 19.22 -2.18 1.07
N TYR A 166 20.06 -1.53 1.86
CA TYR A 166 20.19 -0.07 1.89
C TYR A 166 21.61 0.37 1.53
N HIS A 167 21.76 1.54 0.89
CA HIS A 167 23.06 2.06 0.44
C HIS A 167 24.00 2.36 1.61
N GLU A 168 23.44 2.70 2.77
CA GLU A 168 24.15 3.01 4.01
C GLU A 168 24.72 1.74 4.67
N LYS A 169 24.20 0.56 4.31
CA LYS A 169 24.59 -0.75 4.85
C LYS A 169 24.64 -1.81 3.74
N LYS A 170 25.36 -1.54 2.66
CA LYS A 170 25.43 -2.45 1.49
C LYS A 170 25.93 -3.84 1.83
N GLU A 171 26.80 -3.96 2.83
CA GLU A 171 27.37 -5.22 3.30
C GLU A 171 26.32 -6.10 3.98
N ALA A 172 25.21 -5.51 4.42
CA ALA A 172 24.06 -6.22 4.98
C ALA A 172 22.98 -6.51 3.91
N ALA A 173 23.19 -6.11 2.65
CA ALA A 173 22.27 -6.44 1.58
C ALA A 173 22.24 -7.95 1.36
N ILE A 174 21.03 -8.48 1.19
CA ILE A 174 20.86 -9.89 0.87
C ILE A 174 21.04 -10.09 -0.63
N GLU A 175 21.60 -11.24 -1.00
CA GLU A 175 21.69 -11.68 -2.38
C GLU A 175 20.64 -12.78 -2.63
N VAL A 176 19.74 -12.53 -3.58
CA VAL A 176 18.66 -13.46 -3.92
C VAL A 176 18.68 -13.81 -5.40
N ALA A 177 18.36 -15.06 -5.73
CA ALA A 177 18.16 -15.46 -7.11
C ALA A 177 16.90 -14.76 -7.67
N PRO A 178 16.89 -14.30 -8.93
CA PRO A 178 15.73 -13.61 -9.51
C PRO A 178 14.44 -14.45 -9.43
N ALA A 179 14.54 -15.77 -9.63
CA ALA A 179 13.41 -16.69 -9.51
C ALA A 179 12.80 -16.74 -8.10
N VAL A 180 13.61 -16.53 -7.06
CA VAL A 180 13.14 -16.51 -5.66
C VAL A 180 12.33 -15.24 -5.40
N LEU A 181 12.84 -14.08 -5.85
CA LEU A 181 12.09 -12.82 -5.77
C LEU A 181 10.78 -12.91 -6.57
N ARG A 182 10.82 -13.47 -7.78
CA ARG A 182 9.62 -13.64 -8.62
C ARG A 182 8.57 -14.52 -7.95
N ALA A 183 8.98 -15.61 -7.30
CA ALA A 183 8.09 -16.49 -6.56
C ALA A 183 7.44 -15.78 -5.36
N ALA A 184 8.22 -15.02 -4.57
CA ALA A 184 7.68 -14.23 -3.47
C ALA A 184 6.70 -13.13 -3.96
N LEU A 185 6.95 -12.53 -5.12
CA LEU A 185 6.05 -11.55 -5.73
C LEU A 185 4.76 -12.18 -6.27
N ALA A 186 4.73 -13.48 -6.58
CA ALA A 186 3.48 -14.14 -6.99
C ALA A 186 2.46 -14.18 -5.84
N GLU A 187 2.92 -14.28 -4.59
CA GLU A 187 2.05 -14.14 -3.41
C GLU A 187 1.49 -12.71 -3.33
N VAL A 188 2.32 -11.69 -3.60
CA VAL A 188 1.85 -10.29 -3.68
C VAL A 188 0.80 -10.10 -4.77
N GLU A 189 0.99 -10.69 -5.95
CA GLU A 189 -0.01 -10.63 -7.02
C GLU A 189 -1.37 -11.19 -6.57
N ALA A 190 -1.37 -12.31 -5.84
CA ALA A 190 -2.59 -12.91 -5.31
C ALA A 190 -3.23 -12.05 -4.22
N GLU A 191 -2.45 -11.52 -3.28
CA GLU A 191 -2.95 -10.66 -2.20
C GLU A 191 -3.50 -9.33 -2.72
N VAL A 192 -2.83 -8.71 -3.70
CA VAL A 192 -3.32 -7.48 -4.36
C VAL A 192 -4.61 -7.75 -5.13
N ALA A 193 -4.72 -8.89 -5.82
CA ALA A 193 -5.97 -9.27 -6.49
C ALA A 193 -7.10 -9.53 -5.48
N GLY A 194 -6.79 -10.17 -4.34
CA GLY A 194 -7.74 -10.37 -3.25
C GLY A 194 -8.22 -9.05 -2.65
N PHE A 195 -7.30 -8.12 -2.40
CA PHE A 195 -7.62 -6.75 -1.98
C PHE A 195 -8.48 -6.02 -3.02
N ALA A 196 -8.18 -6.14 -4.31
CA ALA A 196 -8.96 -5.52 -5.38
C ALA A 196 -10.43 -5.99 -5.35
N ALA A 197 -10.67 -7.29 -5.15
CA ALA A 197 -12.02 -7.83 -5.02
C ALA A 197 -12.75 -7.34 -3.75
N LEU A 198 -12.01 -7.12 -2.64
CA LEU A 198 -12.56 -6.51 -1.43
C LEU A 198 -12.92 -5.04 -1.64
N LEU A 199 -12.06 -4.30 -2.34
CA LEU A 199 -12.26 -2.89 -2.69
C LEU A 199 -13.50 -2.70 -3.57
N GLU A 200 -13.73 -3.58 -4.54
CA GLU A 200 -14.94 -3.56 -5.36
C GLU A 200 -16.21 -3.66 -4.51
N ARG A 201 -16.30 -4.68 -3.64
CA ARG A 201 -17.44 -4.87 -2.73
C ARG A 201 -17.61 -3.71 -1.74
N TRP A 202 -16.50 -3.15 -1.28
CA TRP A 202 -16.51 -1.95 -0.44
C TRP A 202 -17.14 -0.78 -1.21
N ALA A 203 -16.73 -0.55 -2.46
CA ALA A 203 -17.27 0.53 -3.28
C ALA A 203 -18.77 0.36 -3.56
N GLU A 204 -19.24 -0.87 -3.81
CA GLU A 204 -20.67 -1.19 -3.97
C GLU A 204 -21.49 -0.85 -2.73
N THR A 205 -20.91 -1.04 -1.54
CA THR A 205 -21.57 -0.79 -0.26
C THR A 205 -21.65 0.70 0.06
N TYR A 206 -20.54 1.42 -0.12
CA TYR A 206 -20.40 2.79 0.41
C TYR A 206 -20.60 3.90 -0.64
N VAL A 207 -20.43 3.59 -1.94
CA VAL A 207 -20.62 4.53 -3.06
C VAL A 207 -21.30 3.84 -4.25
N PRO A 208 -22.48 3.22 -4.07
CA PRO A 208 -23.09 2.32 -5.05
C PRO A 208 -23.28 2.94 -6.45
N THR A 209 -23.57 4.24 -6.52
CA THR A 209 -23.78 4.96 -7.78
C THR A 209 -22.49 5.17 -8.60
N MET A 210 -21.32 5.04 -7.97
CA MET A 210 -20.00 5.27 -8.56
C MET A 210 -19.07 4.06 -8.41
N ALA A 211 -19.55 2.94 -7.87
CA ALA A 211 -18.72 1.81 -7.47
C ALA A 211 -17.83 1.29 -8.60
N ALA A 212 -18.43 0.99 -9.76
CA ALA A 212 -17.70 0.49 -10.92
C ALA A 212 -16.65 1.50 -11.42
N ALA A 213 -17.04 2.77 -11.57
CA ALA A 213 -16.12 3.81 -12.04
C ALA A 213 -14.95 4.03 -11.09
N LEU A 214 -15.23 4.07 -9.77
CA LEU A 214 -14.19 4.23 -8.75
C LEU A 214 -13.24 3.03 -8.75
N PHE A 215 -13.79 1.82 -8.78
CA PHE A 215 -12.97 0.61 -8.78
C PHE A 215 -12.10 0.53 -10.03
N ASP A 216 -12.65 0.78 -11.23
CA ASP A 216 -11.89 0.75 -12.47
C ASP A 216 -10.75 1.79 -12.47
N LYS A 217 -11.03 3.01 -11.97
CA LYS A 217 -9.99 4.03 -11.84
C LYS A 217 -8.87 3.60 -10.89
N LEU A 218 -9.20 3.15 -9.69
CA LEU A 218 -8.21 2.72 -8.71
C LEU A 218 -7.44 1.48 -9.17
N ALA A 219 -8.13 0.52 -9.79
CA ALA A 219 -7.53 -0.69 -10.33
C ALA A 219 -6.52 -0.39 -11.44
N SER A 220 -6.85 0.57 -12.30
CA SER A 220 -5.96 1.08 -13.34
C SER A 220 -4.78 1.86 -12.72
N ASP A 221 -5.08 2.90 -11.96
CA ASP A 221 -4.08 3.87 -11.51
C ASP A 221 -3.07 3.25 -10.54
N LEU A 222 -3.51 2.33 -9.67
CA LEU A 222 -2.67 1.64 -8.68
C LEU A 222 -2.20 0.25 -9.15
N SER A 223 -2.45 -0.12 -10.41
CA SER A 223 -2.06 -1.42 -10.98
C SER A 223 -2.57 -2.64 -10.21
N LEU A 224 -3.81 -2.58 -9.67
CA LEU A 224 -4.37 -3.65 -8.81
C LEU A 224 -4.82 -4.88 -9.62
N ARG A 225 -5.15 -4.70 -10.89
CA ARG A 225 -5.45 -5.80 -11.81
C ARG A 225 -4.23 -6.12 -12.67
N ALA A 226 -4.22 -7.32 -13.25
CA ALA A 226 -3.30 -7.60 -14.34
C ALA A 226 -3.62 -6.66 -15.51
N PRO A 227 -2.62 -6.21 -16.28
CA PRO A 227 -2.88 -5.51 -17.53
C PRO A 227 -3.72 -6.42 -18.46
N PRO A 228 -4.65 -5.85 -19.24
CA PRO A 228 -5.45 -6.60 -20.20
C PRO A 228 -4.63 -7.27 -21.31
#